data_AF-A0A2V5L9P1-F1
#
_entry.id   AF-A0A2V5L9P1-F1
#
_cell.length_a   1.000
_cell.length_b   1.000
_cell.length_c   1.000
_cell.angle_alpha   90.00
_cell.angle_beta   90.00
_cell.angle_gamma   90.00
#
_symmetry.space_group_name_H-M   'P 1'
#
loop_
_entity.id
_entity.type
_entity.pdbx_description
1 polymer ?
#
loop_
_entity_poly.entity_id
_entity_poly.type
_entity_poly.pdbx_seq_one_letter_code
_entity_poly.pdbx_strand_id
1 'polypeptide(L)'
;MTRIRMPTFQTYNVTPILPAVLEPLREMSFNLWWTWEPAARRLFRHLDPELWDRTNHNPIRMLQLSRQSRLEELAQDKNFVRELKQVFEEFEKYLGRHDTYGKTGPGSAIKNPVA
;
A
#
# COMPACT_ATOMS: atom_id res chain seq x y z
N MET A 1 -2.02 47.66 2.16
CA MET A 1 -1.90 46.31 1.58
C MET A 1 -0.96 45.49 2.45
N THR A 2 -1.46 44.53 3.22
CA THR A 2 -0.65 43.74 4.17
C THR A 2 -0.27 42.40 3.54
N ARG A 3 1.03 42.12 3.41
CA ARG A 3 1.55 40.87 2.84
C ARG A 3 1.36 39.73 3.84
N ILE A 4 0.49 38.77 3.54
CA ILE A 4 0.36 37.54 4.33
C ILE A 4 1.63 36.71 4.16
N ARG A 5 2.39 36.49 5.22
CA ARG A 5 3.49 35.51 5.24
C ARG A 5 2.86 34.13 5.45
N MET A 6 3.03 33.22 4.49
CA MET A 6 2.66 31.82 4.68
C MET A 6 3.61 31.19 5.72
N PRO A 7 3.08 30.43 6.69
CA PRO A 7 3.92 29.65 7.60
C PRO A 7 4.67 28.57 6.81
N THR A 8 5.95 28.37 7.16
CA THR A 8 6.75 27.28 6.61
C THR A 8 6.37 25.98 7.32
N PHE A 9 5.83 25.01 6.57
CA PHE A 9 5.58 23.67 7.09
C PHE A 9 6.80 22.79 6.81
N GLN A 10 7.38 22.20 7.86
CA GLN A 10 8.37 21.15 7.71
C GLN A 10 7.68 19.80 7.89
N THR A 11 7.74 18.97 6.85
CA THR A 11 7.17 17.62 6.87
C THR A 11 8.26 16.64 7.27
N TYR A 12 8.08 15.94 8.40
CA TYR A 12 8.95 14.86 8.81
C TYR A 12 8.28 13.53 8.46
N ASN A 13 8.84 12.82 7.47
CA ASN A 13 8.40 11.47 7.15
C ASN A 13 9.19 10.48 8.00
N VAL A 14 8.50 9.83 8.93
CA VAL A 14 9.05 8.65 9.62
C VAL A 14 8.93 7.47 8.67
N THR A 15 10.05 6.81 8.40
CA THR A 15 10.07 5.56 7.63
C THR A 15 10.13 4.40 8.62
N PRO A 16 9.07 3.57 8.71
CA PRO A 16 9.09 2.43 9.63
C PRO A 16 10.15 1.42 9.17
N ILE A 17 10.81 0.78 10.13
CA ILE A 17 11.73 -0.32 9.87
C ILE A 17 10.89 -1.60 9.82
N LEU A 18 10.65 -2.10 8.62
CA LEU A 18 9.92 -3.36 8.45
C LEU A 18 10.91 -4.53 8.51
N PRO A 19 10.56 -5.62 9.20
CA PRO A 19 11.19 -6.90 8.96
C PRO A 19 11.14 -7.22 7.46
N ALA A 20 12.20 -7.81 6.90
CA ALA A 20 12.31 -8.02 5.45
C ALA A 20 11.12 -8.80 4.86
N VAL A 21 10.56 -9.74 5.60
CA VAL A 21 9.38 -10.52 5.19
C VAL A 21 8.11 -9.67 5.04
N LEU A 22 8.06 -8.49 5.67
CA LEU A 22 6.94 -7.56 5.65
C LEU A 22 7.13 -6.38 4.67
N GLU A 23 8.30 -6.23 4.04
CA GLU A 23 8.53 -5.20 3.02
C GLU A 23 7.50 -5.17 1.86
N PRO A 24 6.89 -6.30 1.44
CA PRO A 24 5.81 -6.27 0.46
C PRO A 24 4.60 -5.40 0.87
N LEU A 25 4.34 -5.20 2.17
CA LEU A 25 3.33 -4.25 2.65
C LEU A 25 3.67 -2.82 2.26
N ARG A 26 4.96 -2.44 2.32
CA ARG A 26 5.42 -1.11 1.92
C ARG A 26 5.15 -0.91 0.44
N GLU A 27 5.58 -1.84 -0.39
CA GLU A 27 5.41 -1.75 -1.84
C GLU A 27 3.93 -1.61 -2.23
N MET A 28 3.08 -2.48 -1.70
CA MET A 28 1.63 -2.38 -1.94
C MET A 28 1.04 -1.07 -1.41
N SER A 29 1.50 -0.54 -0.27
CA SER A 29 0.96 0.70 0.29
C SER A 29 1.13 1.93 -0.61
N PHE A 30 2.14 1.94 -1.48
CA PHE A 30 2.42 3.01 -2.44
C PHE A 30 1.70 2.85 -3.79
N ASN A 31 0.99 1.75 -4.01
CA ASN A 31 0.26 1.50 -5.24
C ASN A 31 -1.26 1.50 -4.98
N LEU A 32 -2.05 2.24 -5.77
CA LEU A 32 -3.50 2.34 -5.54
C LEU A 32 -4.27 1.01 -5.72
N TRP A 33 -3.63 -0.04 -6.24
CA TRP A 33 -4.22 -1.37 -6.39
C TRP A 33 -4.92 -1.90 -5.14
N TRP A 34 -4.35 -1.65 -3.95
CA TRP A 34 -4.98 -2.10 -2.71
C TRP A 34 -6.37 -1.50 -2.46
N THR A 35 -6.71 -0.35 -3.07
CA THR A 35 -7.97 0.34 -2.81
C THR A 35 -9.18 -0.43 -3.34
N TRP A 36 -9.01 -1.17 -4.43
CA TRP A 36 -10.06 -1.98 -5.06
C TRP A 36 -9.89 -3.48 -4.85
N GLU A 37 -8.73 -3.95 -4.38
CA GLU A 37 -8.52 -5.37 -4.06
C GLU A 37 -8.97 -5.70 -2.63
N PRO A 38 -10.05 -6.49 -2.44
CA PRO A 38 -10.54 -6.82 -1.09
C PRO A 38 -9.53 -7.59 -0.24
N ALA A 39 -8.70 -8.45 -0.83
CA ALA A 39 -7.70 -9.23 -0.10
C ALA A 39 -6.61 -8.33 0.51
N ALA A 40 -6.12 -7.35 -0.25
CA ALA A 40 -5.16 -6.37 0.24
C ALA A 40 -5.73 -5.53 1.39
N ARG A 41 -7.00 -5.12 1.29
CA ARG A 41 -7.68 -4.36 2.37
C ARG A 41 -7.84 -5.19 3.64
N ARG A 42 -8.16 -6.49 3.51
CA ARG A 42 -8.24 -7.41 4.65
C ARG A 42 -6.88 -7.61 5.31
N LEU A 43 -5.83 -7.73 4.52
CA LEU A 43 -4.46 -7.88 5.01
C LEU A 43 -4.02 -6.67 5.86
N PHE A 44 -4.24 -5.44 5.39
CA PHE A 44 -3.96 -4.24 6.20
C PHE A 44 -4.82 -4.20 7.46
N ARG A 45 -6.11 -4.53 7.39
CA ARG A 45 -6.98 -4.61 8.58
C ARG A 45 -6.50 -5.68 9.58
N HIS A 46 -5.99 -6.82 9.10
CA HIS A 46 -5.46 -7.91 9.94
C HIS A 46 -4.21 -7.47 10.71
N LEU A 47 -3.38 -6.58 10.12
CA LEU A 47 -2.19 -6.05 10.80
C LEU A 47 -2.56 -5.45 12.17
N ASP A 48 -3.51 -4.52 12.17
CA ASP A 48 -4.05 -3.89 13.38
C ASP A 48 -5.42 -3.23 13.06
N PRO A 49 -6.56 -3.83 13.45
CA PRO A 49 -7.88 -3.32 13.10
C PRO A 49 -8.15 -1.92 13.67
N GLU A 50 -7.69 -1.64 14.89
CA GLU A 50 -7.92 -0.34 15.54
C GLU A 50 -7.11 0.75 14.83
N LEU A 51 -5.83 0.47 14.54
CA LEU A 51 -4.98 1.41 13.85
C LEU A 51 -5.43 1.63 12.40
N TRP A 52 -5.95 0.60 11.76
CA TRP A 52 -6.54 0.70 10.42
C TRP A 52 -7.70 1.69 10.38
N ASP A 53 -8.63 1.60 11.33
CA ASP A 53 -9.74 2.54 11.43
C ASP A 53 -9.25 3.95 11.82
N ARG A 54 -8.34 4.07 12.79
CA ARG A 54 -7.77 5.35 13.26
C ARG A 54 -6.95 6.10 12.21
N THR A 55 -6.35 5.39 11.27
CA THR A 55 -5.61 6.00 10.15
C THR A 55 -6.49 6.30 8.95
N ASN A 56 -7.81 6.15 9.10
CA ASN A 56 -8.79 6.28 8.03
C ASN A 56 -8.41 5.43 6.82
N HIS A 57 -8.05 4.16 7.07
CA HIS A 57 -7.73 3.20 6.03
C HIS A 57 -6.52 3.60 5.16
N ASN A 58 -5.56 4.36 5.72
CA ASN A 58 -4.34 4.76 5.02
C ASN A 58 -3.19 3.81 5.39
N PRO A 59 -2.78 2.88 4.49
CA PRO A 59 -1.76 1.89 4.81
C PRO A 59 -0.38 2.50 5.06
N ILE A 60 -0.02 3.59 4.39
CA ILE A 60 1.26 4.28 4.62
C ILE A 60 1.30 4.81 6.05
N ARG A 61 0.26 5.55 6.46
CA ARG A 61 0.17 6.10 7.82
C ARG A 61 0.07 5.01 8.88
N MET A 62 -0.63 3.91 8.56
CA MET A 62 -0.70 2.73 9.43
C MET A 62 0.70 2.18 9.68
N LEU A 63 1.48 1.87 8.65
CA LEU A 63 2.83 1.35 8.81
C LEU A 63 3.75 2.30 9.60
N GLN A 64 3.59 3.62 9.43
CA GLN A 64 4.35 4.63 10.18
C GLN A 64 4.01 4.66 11.68
N LEU A 65 2.76 4.35 12.04
CA LEU A 65 2.27 4.38 13.41
C LEU A 65 2.27 3.00 14.09
N SER A 66 2.50 1.93 13.33
CA SER A 66 2.61 0.57 13.84
C SER A 66 3.75 0.48 14.85
N ARG A 67 3.47 -0.15 15.99
CA ARG A 67 4.49 -0.47 16.99
C ARG A 67 5.45 -1.50 16.41
N GLN A 68 6.75 -1.31 16.64
CA GLN A 68 7.80 -2.24 16.17
C GLN A 68 7.53 -3.68 16.63
N SER A 69 7.13 -3.87 17.88
CA SER A 69 6.81 -5.20 18.43
C SER A 69 5.68 -5.91 17.70
N ARG A 70 4.67 -5.17 17.21
CA ARG A 70 3.57 -5.76 16.42
C ARG A 70 4.05 -6.21 15.05
N LEU A 71 4.93 -5.44 14.41
CA LEU A 71 5.54 -5.80 13.14
C LEU A 71 6.43 -7.05 13.29
N GLU A 72 7.19 -7.14 14.39
CA GLU A 72 8.01 -8.31 14.71
C GLU A 72 7.16 -9.56 14.99
N GLU A 73 6.05 -9.42 15.74
CA GLU A 73 5.09 -10.50 15.98
C GLU A 73 4.52 -11.04 14.65
N LEU A 74 4.02 -10.15 13.79
CA LEU A 74 3.46 -10.54 12.50
C LEU A 74 4.49 -11.14 11.54
N ALA A 75 5.76 -10.72 11.64
CA ALA A 75 6.84 -11.33 10.87
C ALA A 75 7.11 -12.79 11.28
N GLN A 76 6.72 -13.20 12.50
CA GLN A 76 6.81 -14.58 12.96
C GLN A 76 5.49 -15.36 12.82
N ASP A 77 4.36 -14.67 12.59
CA ASP A 77 3.07 -15.32 12.32
C ASP A 77 3.04 -15.92 10.91
N LYS A 78 3.18 -17.26 10.85
CA LYS A 78 3.17 -18.02 9.59
C LYS A 78 1.86 -17.88 8.81
N ASN A 79 0.73 -17.63 9.47
CA ASN A 79 -0.54 -17.43 8.78
C ASN A 79 -0.58 -16.07 8.11
N PHE A 80 -0.19 -15.01 8.83
CA PHE A 80 -0.11 -13.66 8.27
C PHE A 80 0.90 -13.59 7.13
N VAL A 81 2.10 -14.14 7.29
CA VAL A 81 3.15 -14.16 6.24
C VAL A 81 2.67 -14.91 5.00
N ARG A 82 1.94 -16.02 5.17
CA ARG A 82 1.37 -16.76 4.03
C ARG A 82 0.31 -15.94 3.31
N GLU A 83 -0.58 -15.27 4.05
CA GLU A 83 -1.60 -14.38 3.50
C GLU A 83 -0.94 -13.22 2.72
N LEU A 84 0.06 -12.57 3.32
CA LEU A 84 0.85 -11.51 2.69
C LEU A 84 1.46 -11.97 1.36
N LYS A 85 2.10 -13.15 1.35
CA LYS A 85 2.70 -13.71 0.13
C LYS A 85 1.67 -13.93 -0.97
N GLN A 86 0.51 -14.51 -0.64
CA GLN A 86 -0.56 -14.76 -1.60
C GLN A 86 -1.12 -13.46 -2.20
N VAL A 87 -1.36 -12.45 -1.36
CA VAL A 87 -1.84 -11.14 -1.82
C VAL A 87 -0.80 -10.45 -2.69
N PHE A 88 0.48 -10.55 -2.32
CA PHE A 88 1.57 -9.95 -3.08
C PHE A 88 1.78 -10.64 -4.44
N GLU A 89 1.64 -11.96 -4.52
CA GLU A 89 1.67 -12.68 -5.80
C GLU A 89 0.55 -12.21 -6.75
N GLU A 90 -0.66 -11.97 -6.24
CA GLU A 90 -1.75 -11.39 -7.05
C GLU A 90 -1.48 -9.92 -7.44
N PHE A 91 -0.80 -9.15 -6.59
CA PHE A 91 -0.33 -7.81 -6.91
C PHE A 91 0.70 -7.82 -8.06
N GLU A 92 1.73 -8.66 -7.97
CA GLU A 92 2.76 -8.81 -9.02
C GLU A 92 2.12 -9.28 -10.33
N LYS A 93 1.21 -10.25 -10.26
CA LYS A 93 0.46 -10.73 -11.43
C LYS A 93 -0.42 -9.64 -12.04
N TYR A 94 -1.07 -8.81 -11.23
CA TYR A 94 -1.85 -7.67 -11.72
C TYR A 94 -0.97 -6.67 -12.47
N LEU A 95 0.19 -6.29 -11.91
CA LEU A 95 1.13 -5.37 -12.56
C LEU A 95 1.78 -5.96 -13.82
N GLY A 96 1.97 -7.28 -13.85
CA GLY A 96 2.50 -8.01 -15.00
C GLY A 96 1.50 -8.16 -16.16
N ARG A 97 0.23 -7.75 -16.01
CA ARG A 97 -0.76 -7.87 -17.09
C ARG A 97 -0.40 -6.99 -18.28
N HIS A 98 -0.51 -7.57 -19.46
CA HIS A 98 -0.29 -6.87 -20.73
C HIS A 98 -1.58 -6.74 -21.57
N ASP A 99 -2.69 -7.29 -21.10
CA ASP A 99 -4.02 -7.30 -21.71
C ASP A 99 -4.92 -6.17 -21.16
N THR A 100 -4.36 -4.98 -20.95
CA THR A 100 -5.12 -3.82 -20.46
C THR A 100 -6.08 -3.30 -21.52
N TYR A 101 -7.16 -2.61 -21.11
CA TYR A 101 -8.15 -2.03 -22.03
C TYR A 101 -7.52 -1.19 -23.16
N GLY A 102 -6.43 -0.47 -22.87
CA GLY A 102 -5.69 0.31 -23.87
C GLY A 102 -4.97 -0.53 -24.92
N LYS A 103 -4.70 -1.81 -24.64
CA LYS A 103 -4.02 -2.76 -25.53
C LYS A 103 -4.97 -3.74 -26.21
N THR A 104 -6.12 -4.06 -25.60
CA THR A 104 -7.09 -5.05 -26.10
C THR A 104 -8.48 -4.42 -26.26
N GLY A 105 -8.71 -3.73 -27.38
CA GLY A 105 -10.02 -3.12 -27.71
C GLY A 105 -9.92 -1.94 -28.68
N PRO A 106 -10.98 -1.12 -28.83
CA PRO A 106 -10.94 0.13 -29.62
C PRO A 106 -9.85 1.10 -29.16
N GLY A 107 -9.41 0.97 -27.90
CA GLY A 107 -8.28 1.70 -27.32
C GLY A 107 -6.93 1.39 -27.96
N SER A 108 -6.77 0.26 -28.65
CA SER A 108 -5.55 -0.09 -29.40
C SER A 108 -5.26 0.87 -30.57
N ALA A 109 -6.27 1.62 -31.00
CA ALA A 109 -6.11 2.67 -32.00
C ALA A 109 -5.45 3.95 -31.42
N ILE A 110 -5.38 4.09 -30.09
CA ILE A 110 -4.75 5.22 -29.41
C ILE A 110 -3.24 5.00 -29.41
N LYS A 111 -2.47 5.98 -29.90
CA LYS A 111 -1.01 5.96 -29.83
C LYS A 111 -0.55 6.37 -28.43
N ASN A 112 0.35 5.59 -27.84
CA ASN A 112 0.93 5.81 -26.51
C ASN A 112 -0.11 6.05 -25.39
N PRO A 113 -1.10 5.15 -25.22
CA PRO A 113 -2.05 5.30 -24.12
C PRO A 113 -1.29 5.16 -22.79
N VAL A 114 -1.53 6.09 -21.87
CA VAL A 114 -1.13 5.91 -20.47
C VAL A 114 -2.10 4.88 -19.91
N ALA A 115 -1.62 3.66 -19.67
CA ALA A 115 -2.36 2.57 -19.04
C ALA A 115 -2.12 2.58 -17.54
#